data_AF-F0RQ78-F1
#
_entry.id   AF-F0RQ78-F1
#
_cell.length_a   1.000
_cell.length_b   1.000
_cell.length_c   1.000
_cell.angle_alpha   90.00
_cell.angle_beta   90.00
_cell.angle_gamma   90.00
#
_symmetry.space_group_name_H-M   'P 1'
#
loop_
_entity.id
_entity.type
_entity.pdbx_description
1 polymer ?
#
loop_
_entity_poly.entity_id
_entity_poly.type
_entity_poly.pdbx_seq_one_letter_code
_entity_poly.pdbx_strand_id
1 'polypeptide(L)'
;MNKVTLIGTITRSPEFRNNNGLDILEMTVGGERREGDKSFPFYGRVNVLGKRVASIQSAGLAQGDAVLVEGTLEQNSWETEGGEKRSALRIKGMNVQKLSGNFETEQDQSGGLRMKGGRNLVQLSGHLGQDAEVRQTDKGAVADLRLAVTESWTDKDGERQEKTHWVTVTVWRELAERAESMRKGTPVYIEGALVNDSWTDKEGNKRNTQKVEACDLQVLQRFSKPADSKPSGSARPEVVRSAASQGAEGAAPSDEDMPF
;
A
#
# COMPACT_ATOMS: atom_id res chain seq x y z
N MET A 1 3.31 6.07 0.03
CA MET A 1 2.12 6.58 0.74
C MET A 1 1.22 5.39 1.04
N ASN A 2 0.68 5.30 2.26
CA ASN A 2 -0.29 4.28 2.64
C ASN A 2 -1.24 4.89 3.67
N LYS A 3 -2.42 5.35 3.24
CA LYS A 3 -3.40 5.99 4.11
C LYS A 3 -4.78 5.42 3.86
N VAL A 4 -5.50 5.15 4.94
CA VAL A 4 -6.91 4.78 4.94
C VAL A 4 -7.64 5.74 5.87
N THR A 5 -8.78 6.25 5.41
CA THR A 5 -9.72 7.02 6.22
C THR A 5 -11.10 6.41 6.09
N LEU A 6 -11.61 5.88 7.19
CA LEU A 6 -12.98 5.40 7.31
C LEU A 6 -13.78 6.27 8.27
N ILE A 7 -15.00 6.61 7.89
CA ILE A 7 -16.02 7.12 8.81
C ILE A 7 -17.20 6.18 8.71
N GLY A 8 -17.59 5.56 9.80
CA GLY A 8 -18.67 4.58 9.83
C GLY A 8 -19.06 4.20 11.24
N THR A 9 -19.83 3.13 11.36
CA THR A 9 -20.32 2.62 12.64
C THR A 9 -19.62 1.31 12.98
N ILE A 10 -19.34 1.09 14.26
CA ILE A 10 -18.88 -0.21 14.76
C ILE A 10 -20.01 -1.23 14.58
N THR A 11 -19.77 -2.17 13.66
CA THR A 11 -20.79 -3.16 13.21
C THR A 11 -21.21 -4.13 14.31
N ARG A 12 -20.28 -4.47 15.20
CA ARG A 12 -20.41 -5.41 16.34
C ARG A 12 -19.40 -5.06 17.42
N SER A 13 -19.61 -5.53 18.64
CA SER A 13 -18.74 -5.26 19.78
C SER A 13 -17.26 -5.52 19.44
N PRO A 14 -16.35 -4.56 19.72
CA PRO A 14 -14.93 -4.75 19.49
C PRO A 14 -14.38 -5.92 20.31
N GLU A 15 -13.47 -6.71 19.72
CA GLU A 15 -12.82 -7.84 20.36
C GLU A 15 -11.44 -7.43 20.86
N PHE A 16 -11.19 -7.64 22.15
CA PHE A 16 -9.87 -7.43 22.75
C PHE A 16 -9.11 -8.76 22.85
N ARG A 17 -7.83 -8.73 22.52
CA ARG A 17 -6.91 -9.86 22.65
C ARG A 17 -5.58 -9.34 23.20
N ASN A 18 -4.95 -10.10 24.08
CA ASN A 18 -3.56 -9.88 24.47
C ASN A 18 -2.73 -11.06 23.94
N ASN A 19 -1.69 -10.77 23.17
CA ASN A 19 -0.77 -11.78 22.65
C ASN A 19 0.64 -11.46 23.11
N ASN A 20 1.17 -12.23 24.06
CA ASN A 20 2.51 -12.07 24.63
C ASN A 20 2.80 -10.62 25.10
N GLY A 21 1.84 -9.98 25.76
CA GLY A 21 1.98 -8.60 26.25
C GLY A 21 1.70 -7.51 25.20
N LEU A 22 1.38 -7.87 23.96
CA LEU A 22 0.85 -6.93 22.97
C LEU A 22 -0.67 -6.92 23.01
N ASP A 23 -1.24 -5.79 23.41
CA ASP A 23 -2.67 -5.54 23.33
C ASP A 23 -3.12 -5.34 21.89
N ILE A 24 -4.20 -5.99 21.51
CA ILE A 24 -4.80 -5.96 20.18
C ILE A 24 -6.29 -5.73 20.35
N LEU A 25 -6.81 -4.70 19.68
CA LEU A 25 -8.24 -4.45 19.55
C LEU A 25 -8.64 -4.66 18.10
N GLU A 26 -9.54 -5.59 17.85
CA GLU A 26 -10.14 -5.83 16.54
C GLU A 26 -11.56 -5.27 16.50
N MET A 27 -11.86 -4.48 15.48
CA MET A 27 -13.21 -3.98 15.23
C MET A 27 -13.52 -4.00 13.74
N THR A 28 -14.81 -3.98 13.40
CA THR A 28 -15.24 -3.83 12.01
C THR A 28 -16.10 -2.58 11.89
N VAL A 29 -15.63 -1.64 11.06
CA VAL A 29 -16.31 -0.37 10.78
C VAL A 29 -17.11 -0.53 9.50
N GLY A 30 -18.43 -0.40 9.61
CA GLY A 30 -19.38 -0.53 8.52
C GLY A 30 -19.96 0.82 8.13
N GLY A 31 -20.07 1.07 6.84
CA GLY A 31 -20.69 2.28 6.32
C GLY A 31 -21.18 2.10 4.90
N GLU A 32 -21.87 3.13 4.42
CA GLU A 32 -22.33 3.24 3.05
C GLU A 32 -21.77 4.52 2.44
N ARG A 33 -20.95 4.36 1.41
CA ARG A 33 -20.52 5.48 0.54
C ARG A 33 -21.63 5.75 -0.47
N ARG A 34 -21.97 7.02 -0.68
CA ARG A 34 -22.88 7.42 -1.76
C ARG A 34 -22.12 8.02 -2.92
N GLU A 35 -22.52 7.65 -4.14
CA GLU A 35 -22.04 8.24 -5.38
C GLU A 35 -23.25 8.51 -6.27
N GLY A 36 -23.67 9.78 -6.34
CA GLY A 36 -24.98 10.15 -6.88
C GLY A 36 -26.10 9.43 -6.11
N ASP A 37 -26.99 8.77 -6.84
CA ASP A 37 -28.11 8.01 -6.27
C ASP A 37 -27.75 6.59 -5.84
N LYS A 38 -26.50 6.16 -6.06
CA LYS A 38 -26.05 4.80 -5.75
C LYS A 38 -25.39 4.73 -4.37
N SER A 39 -25.68 3.64 -3.68
CA SER A 39 -25.13 3.26 -2.39
C SER A 39 -24.13 2.13 -2.55
N PHE A 40 -22.97 2.26 -1.91
CA PHE A 40 -21.91 1.27 -1.89
C PHE A 40 -21.56 0.93 -0.43
N PRO A 41 -22.07 -0.19 0.10
CA PRO A 41 -21.72 -0.62 1.45
C PRO A 41 -20.25 -1.06 1.51
N PHE A 42 -19.59 -0.75 2.63
CA PHE A 42 -18.21 -1.16 2.89
C PHE A 42 -18.04 -1.63 4.33
N TYR A 43 -17.11 -2.55 4.54
CA TYR A 43 -16.78 -3.11 5.84
C TYR A 43 -15.25 -3.15 6.00
N GLY A 44 -14.72 -2.22 6.78
CA GLY A 44 -13.30 -2.15 7.12
C GLY A 44 -12.98 -2.95 8.37
N ARG A 45 -12.06 -3.92 8.27
CA ARG A 45 -11.57 -4.67 9.44
C ARG A 45 -10.34 -3.96 9.97
N VAL A 46 -10.46 -3.43 11.18
CA VAL A 46 -9.48 -2.53 11.81
C VAL A 46 -8.86 -3.22 13.01
N ASN A 47 -7.53 -3.25 13.02
CA ASN A 47 -6.72 -3.72 14.13
C ASN A 47 -5.99 -2.53 14.74
N VAL A 48 -6.14 -2.32 16.05
CA VAL A 48 -5.36 -1.35 16.82
C VAL A 48 -4.42 -2.10 17.74
N LEU A 49 -3.17 -1.65 17.82
CA LEU A 49 -2.10 -2.37 18.52
C LEU A 49 -1.48 -1.52 19.65
N GLY A 50 -1.10 -2.22 20.72
CA GLY A 50 -0.30 -1.72 21.83
C GLY A 50 -0.99 -0.61 22.62
N LYS A 51 -0.20 0.39 23.04
CA LYS A 51 -0.62 1.45 23.97
C LYS A 51 -1.89 2.21 23.56
N ARG A 52 -2.22 2.25 22.26
CA ARG A 52 -3.45 2.91 21.76
C ARG A 52 -4.72 2.18 22.18
N VAL A 53 -4.64 0.88 22.42
CA VAL A 53 -5.80 0.07 22.82
C VAL A 53 -6.36 0.56 24.15
N ALA A 54 -5.50 0.87 25.13
CA ALA A 54 -5.93 1.40 26.42
C ALA A 54 -6.73 2.71 26.29
N SER A 55 -6.26 3.65 25.44
CA SER A 55 -6.98 4.90 25.20
C SER A 55 -8.35 4.68 24.57
N ILE A 56 -8.46 3.71 23.66
CA ILE A 56 -9.72 3.35 23.00
C ILE A 56 -10.67 2.65 23.98
N GLN A 57 -10.15 1.79 24.84
CA GLN A 57 -10.95 1.13 25.89
C GLN A 57 -11.54 2.17 26.85
N SER A 58 -10.76 3.17 27.26
CA SER A 58 -11.26 4.28 28.09
C SER A 58 -12.35 5.10 27.40
N ALA A 59 -12.36 5.16 26.06
CA ALA A 59 -13.42 5.82 25.31
C ALA A 59 -14.74 5.01 25.25
N GLY A 60 -14.72 3.75 25.69
CA GLY A 60 -15.92 2.90 25.79
C GLY A 60 -16.60 2.63 24.46
N LEU A 61 -15.81 2.33 23.41
CA LEU A 61 -16.35 2.00 22.09
C LEU A 61 -17.20 0.73 22.12
N ALA A 62 -18.43 0.81 21.62
CA ALA A 62 -19.38 -0.28 21.54
C ALA A 62 -19.99 -0.42 20.13
N GLN A 63 -20.72 -1.51 19.90
CA GLN A 63 -21.54 -1.66 18.70
C GLN A 63 -22.48 -0.45 18.54
N GLY A 64 -22.63 0.05 17.32
CA GLY A 64 -23.48 1.21 17.03
C GLY A 64 -22.77 2.56 17.15
N ASP A 65 -21.62 2.63 17.82
CA ASP A 65 -20.85 3.87 17.91
C ASP A 65 -20.31 4.28 16.53
N ALA A 66 -20.51 5.56 16.21
CA ALA A 66 -19.88 6.20 15.07
C ALA A 66 -18.40 6.47 15.36
N VAL A 67 -17.53 6.16 14.40
CA VAL A 67 -16.09 6.33 14.55
C VAL A 67 -15.45 6.90 13.28
N LEU A 68 -14.44 7.75 13.48
CA LEU A 68 -13.42 8.06 12.50
C LEU A 68 -12.24 7.13 12.74
N VAL A 69 -11.78 6.45 11.71
CA VAL A 69 -10.55 5.66 11.71
C VAL A 69 -9.61 6.22 10.65
N GLU A 70 -8.41 6.60 11.07
CA GLU A 70 -7.28 6.79 10.18
C GLU A 70 -6.22 5.72 10.44
N GLY A 71 -5.69 5.15 9.37
CA GLY A 71 -4.76 4.04 9.46
C GLY A 71 -4.02 3.76 8.18
N THR A 72 -3.38 2.60 8.11
CA THR A 72 -2.66 2.10 6.94
C THR A 72 -3.16 0.71 6.56
N LEU A 73 -2.98 0.31 5.31
CA LEU A 73 -3.27 -1.05 4.87
C LEU A 73 -2.09 -1.96 5.18
N GLU A 74 -2.33 -3.02 5.93
CA GLU A 74 -1.33 -3.99 6.32
C GLU A 74 -1.71 -5.39 5.80
N GLN A 75 -0.79 -6.02 5.08
CA GLN A 75 -0.87 -7.45 4.80
C GLN A 75 -0.49 -8.22 6.08
N ASN A 76 -1.46 -8.95 6.62
CA ASN A 76 -1.24 -9.89 7.71
C ASN A 76 -1.17 -11.31 7.14
N SER A 77 -0.20 -12.11 7.58
CA SER A 77 0.00 -13.50 7.16
C SER A 77 0.04 -14.40 8.38
N TRP A 78 -0.64 -15.55 8.30
CA TRP A 78 -0.70 -16.54 9.36
C TRP A 78 -0.73 -17.95 8.79
N GLU A 79 -0.36 -18.92 9.60
CA GLU A 79 -0.48 -20.33 9.29
C GLU A 79 -1.77 -20.86 9.91
N THR A 80 -2.53 -21.65 9.14
CA THR A 80 -3.69 -22.35 9.69
C THR A 80 -3.25 -23.58 10.47
N GLU A 81 -4.15 -24.14 11.27
CA GLU A 81 -3.90 -25.39 12.01
C GLU A 81 -3.52 -26.56 11.08
N GLY A 82 -3.93 -26.53 9.81
CA GLY A 82 -3.54 -27.49 8.77
C GLY A 82 -2.23 -27.16 8.04
N GLY A 83 -1.44 -26.18 8.50
CA GLY A 83 -0.16 -25.79 7.88
C GLY A 83 -0.28 -24.87 6.66
N GLU A 84 -1.49 -24.53 6.21
CA GLU A 84 -1.65 -23.61 5.07
C GLU A 84 -1.28 -22.19 5.47
N LYS A 85 -0.39 -21.55 4.71
CA LYS A 85 -0.13 -20.11 4.83
C LYS A 85 -1.26 -19.31 4.19
N ARG A 86 -1.87 -18.42 4.97
CA ARG A 86 -2.90 -17.47 4.52
C ARG A 86 -2.40 -16.05 4.70
N SER A 87 -2.93 -15.15 3.88
CA SER A 87 -2.75 -13.72 4.09
C SER A 87 -4.03 -12.95 3.80
N ALA A 88 -4.21 -11.83 4.49
CA ALA A 88 -5.30 -10.90 4.25
C ALA A 88 -4.83 -9.47 4.46
N LEU A 89 -5.40 -8.58 3.67
CA LEU A 89 -5.30 -7.15 3.91
C LEU A 89 -6.17 -6.78 5.11
N ARG A 90 -5.65 -5.94 6.00
CA ARG A 90 -6.35 -5.37 7.15
C ARG A 90 -5.98 -3.89 7.30
N ILE A 91 -6.80 -3.15 8.03
CA ILE A 91 -6.49 -1.76 8.38
C ILE A 91 -5.78 -1.76 9.73
N LYS A 92 -4.58 -1.22 9.79
CA LYS A 92 -3.88 -0.92 11.04
C LYS A 92 -4.32 0.47 11.50
N GLY A 93 -5.23 0.54 12.48
CA GLY A 93 -5.77 1.79 12.99
C GLY A 93 -4.72 2.57 13.78
N MET A 94 -4.38 3.77 13.30
CA MET A 94 -3.41 4.68 13.93
C MET A 94 -4.09 5.74 14.79
N ASN A 95 -5.26 6.20 14.36
CA ASN A 95 -6.13 7.12 15.08
C ASN A 95 -7.56 6.59 14.99
N VAL A 96 -8.18 6.35 16.14
CA VAL A 96 -9.59 5.94 16.23
C VAL A 96 -10.28 6.90 17.18
N GLN A 97 -11.28 7.60 16.67
CA GLN A 97 -12.03 8.61 17.43
C GLN A 97 -13.51 8.28 17.41
N LYS A 98 -14.12 8.22 18.60
CA LYS A 98 -15.58 8.18 18.73
C LYS A 98 -16.14 9.52 18.25
N LEU A 99 -17.11 9.47 17.35
CA LEU A 99 -17.80 10.64 16.86
C LEU A 99 -19.07 10.87 17.68
N SER A 100 -19.34 12.13 17.98
CA SER A 100 -20.59 12.55 18.62
C SER A 100 -21.55 13.07 17.56
N GLY A 101 -22.84 12.75 17.70
CA GLY A 101 -23.88 13.19 16.77
C GLY A 101 -24.91 12.11 16.48
N ASN A 102 -25.97 12.50 15.76
CA ASN A 102 -27.02 11.60 15.33
C ASN A 102 -26.69 11.05 13.95
N PHE A 103 -26.05 9.89 13.92
CA PHE A 103 -25.73 9.19 12.67
C PHE A 103 -26.78 8.14 12.38
N GLU A 104 -27.41 8.20 11.21
CA GLU A 104 -28.33 7.16 10.79
C GLU A 104 -27.58 5.84 10.55
N THR A 105 -28.12 4.76 11.08
CA THR A 105 -27.60 3.41 10.86
C THR A 105 -28.66 2.53 10.21
N GLU A 106 -28.18 1.55 9.45
CA GLU A 106 -28.99 0.49 8.87
C GLU A 106 -28.40 -0.86 9.27
N GLN A 107 -29.26 -1.84 9.55
CA GLN A 107 -28.84 -3.20 9.86
C GLN A 107 -28.84 -4.03 8.57
N ASP A 108 -27.75 -4.74 8.31
CA ASP A 108 -27.69 -5.69 7.20
C ASP A 108 -28.36 -7.03 7.52
N GLN A 109 -28.46 -7.91 6.52
CA GLN A 109 -29.08 -9.23 6.65
C GLN A 109 -28.37 -10.15 7.65
N SER A 110 -27.11 -9.87 7.99
CA SER A 110 -26.33 -10.61 8.98
C SER A 110 -26.39 -10.00 10.38
N GLY A 111 -27.18 -8.94 10.56
CA GLY A 111 -27.34 -8.22 11.82
C GLY A 111 -26.29 -7.15 12.08
N GLY A 112 -25.34 -6.92 11.17
CA GLY A 112 -24.29 -5.91 11.29
C GLY A 112 -24.82 -4.50 11.04
N LEU A 113 -24.43 -3.54 11.88
CA LEU A 113 -24.80 -2.14 11.69
C LEU A 113 -23.85 -1.43 10.71
N ARG A 114 -24.41 -0.64 9.79
CA ARG A 114 -23.66 0.26 8.89
C ARG A 114 -24.19 1.68 9.00
N MET A 115 -23.29 2.66 8.98
CA MET A 115 -23.64 4.08 8.92
C MET A 115 -24.10 4.45 7.51
N LYS A 116 -25.21 5.20 7.38
CA LYS A 116 -25.56 5.84 6.11
C LYS A 116 -24.69 7.08 5.88
N GLY A 117 -24.16 7.26 4.66
CA GLY A 117 -23.32 8.41 4.34
C GLY A 117 -21.93 8.35 4.99
N GLY A 118 -21.40 7.15 5.20
CA GLY A 118 -20.04 6.94 5.68
C GLY A 118 -18.98 7.37 4.67
N ARG A 119 -17.74 7.47 5.13
CA ARG A 119 -16.57 7.76 4.29
C ARG A 119 -15.70 6.52 4.16
N ASN A 120 -15.26 6.25 2.94
CA ASN A 120 -14.27 5.22 2.63
C ASN A 120 -13.29 5.78 1.61
N LEU A 121 -12.09 6.10 2.07
CA LEU A 121 -11.02 6.66 1.27
C LEU A 121 -9.72 5.91 1.53
N VAL A 122 -9.09 5.46 0.46
CA VAL A 122 -7.79 4.80 0.47
C VAL A 122 -6.87 5.57 -0.48
N GLN A 123 -5.68 5.91 0.00
CA GLN A 123 -4.66 6.60 -0.77
C GLN A 123 -3.35 5.82 -0.69
N LEU A 124 -2.83 5.41 -1.84
CA LEU A 124 -1.64 4.57 -1.95
C LEU A 124 -0.64 5.17 -2.91
N SER A 125 0.64 4.96 -2.62
CA SER A 125 1.70 5.09 -3.62
C SER A 125 2.62 3.90 -3.49
N GLY A 126 2.89 3.27 -4.62
CA GLY A 126 3.67 2.05 -4.69
C GLY A 126 4.10 1.75 -6.12
N HIS A 127 4.59 0.54 -6.31
CA HIS A 127 5.06 0.07 -7.61
C HIS A 127 4.26 -1.16 -8.04
N LEU A 128 3.97 -1.28 -9.33
CA LEU A 128 3.40 -2.51 -9.88
C LEU A 128 4.36 -3.70 -9.64
N GLY A 129 3.86 -4.79 -9.08
CA GLY A 129 4.61 -6.03 -8.85
C GLY A 129 4.81 -6.87 -10.09
N GLN A 130 3.92 -6.69 -11.06
CA GLN A 130 3.86 -7.39 -12.34
C GLN A 130 3.25 -6.46 -13.40
N ASP A 131 3.31 -6.87 -14.66
CA ASP A 131 2.67 -6.14 -15.75
C ASP A 131 1.15 -6.08 -15.54
N ALA A 132 0.53 -4.99 -15.98
CA ALA A 132 -0.92 -4.87 -15.91
C ALA A 132 -1.59 -5.80 -16.93
N GLU A 133 -2.50 -6.65 -16.46
CA GLU A 133 -3.27 -7.54 -17.31
C GLU A 133 -4.72 -7.04 -17.39
N VAL A 134 -5.06 -6.40 -18.50
CA VAL A 134 -6.41 -5.89 -18.76
C VAL A 134 -7.25 -7.00 -19.37
N ARG A 135 -8.47 -7.16 -18.83
CA ARG A 135 -9.48 -8.11 -19.29
C ARG A 135 -10.75 -7.34 -19.63
N GLN A 136 -11.44 -7.80 -20.68
CA GLN A 136 -12.76 -7.26 -21.04
C GLN A 136 -13.86 -8.04 -20.30
N THR A 137 -14.87 -7.31 -19.82
CA THR A 137 -16.05 -7.87 -19.15
C THR A 137 -17.32 -7.17 -19.64
N ASP A 138 -18.49 -7.70 -19.32
CA ASP A 138 -19.78 -7.06 -19.64
C ASP A 138 -19.92 -5.65 -19.04
N LYS A 139 -19.11 -5.31 -18.04
CA LYS A 139 -19.09 -4.00 -17.37
C LYS A 139 -18.01 -3.05 -17.91
N GLY A 140 -17.24 -3.50 -18.91
CA GLY A 140 -16.10 -2.79 -19.51
C GLY A 140 -14.75 -3.42 -19.16
N ALA A 141 -13.68 -2.73 -19.55
CA ALA A 141 -12.30 -3.11 -19.23
C ALA A 141 -12.07 -3.14 -17.70
N VAL A 142 -11.33 -4.14 -17.22
CA VAL A 142 -10.95 -4.28 -15.81
C VAL A 142 -9.51 -4.79 -15.71
N ALA A 143 -8.78 -4.37 -14.68
CA ALA A 143 -7.49 -4.95 -14.33
C ALA A 143 -7.31 -5.00 -12.81
N ASP A 144 -6.73 -6.10 -12.31
CA ASP A 144 -6.30 -6.21 -10.92
C ASP A 144 -4.79 -5.92 -10.83
N LEU A 145 -4.44 -4.72 -10.38
CA LEU A 145 -3.06 -4.28 -10.21
C LEU A 145 -2.51 -4.76 -8.87
N ARG A 146 -1.43 -5.52 -8.89
CA ARG A 146 -0.72 -5.92 -7.68
C ARG A 146 0.32 -4.87 -7.31
N LEU A 147 0.09 -4.09 -6.26
CA LEU A 147 0.97 -2.99 -5.84
C LEU A 147 1.83 -3.37 -4.63
N ALA A 148 3.13 -3.12 -4.74
CA ALA A 148 4.07 -3.08 -3.62
C ALA A 148 4.04 -1.70 -2.98
N VAL A 149 3.49 -1.60 -1.76
CA VAL A 149 3.43 -0.38 -0.96
C VAL A 149 4.39 -0.53 0.22
N THR A 150 5.49 0.23 0.19
CA THR A 150 6.54 0.12 1.20
C THR A 150 6.39 1.22 2.26
N GLU A 151 6.38 0.80 3.53
CA GLU A 151 6.50 1.68 4.70
C GLU A 151 7.93 1.59 5.23
N SER A 152 8.52 2.74 5.59
CA SER A 152 9.81 2.81 6.27
C SER A 152 9.64 3.50 7.62
N TRP A 153 10.28 2.97 8.65
CA TRP A 153 10.30 3.55 9.99
C TRP A 153 11.65 3.28 10.66
N THR A 154 11.99 4.09 11.65
CA THR A 154 13.15 3.83 12.51
C THR A 154 12.67 3.07 13.73
N ASP A 155 13.32 1.95 14.05
CA ASP A 155 13.01 1.17 15.25
C ASP A 155 13.60 1.81 16.52
N LYS A 156 13.53 1.09 17.64
CA LYS A 156 14.02 1.58 18.94
C LYS A 156 15.54 1.62 19.01
N ASP A 157 16.21 0.82 18.20
CA ASP A 157 17.67 0.68 18.17
C ASP A 157 18.29 1.73 17.21
N GLY A 158 17.45 2.51 16.53
CA GLY A 158 17.86 3.56 15.60
C GLY A 158 18.06 3.05 14.17
N GLU A 159 17.78 1.77 13.91
CA GLU A 159 17.91 1.18 12.58
C GLU A 159 16.67 1.49 11.73
N ARG A 160 16.89 1.77 10.45
CA ARG A 160 15.82 1.97 9.49
C ARG A 160 15.29 0.61 9.04
N GLN A 161 14.03 0.36 9.35
CA GLN A 161 13.28 -0.81 8.93
C GLN A 161 12.38 -0.46 7.74
N GLU A 162 12.18 -1.43 6.86
CA GLU A 162 11.25 -1.31 5.72
C GLU A 162 10.35 -2.53 5.66
N LYS A 163 9.05 -2.30 5.40
CA LYS A 163 8.07 -3.37 5.20
C LYS A 163 7.27 -3.09 3.95
N THR A 164 7.23 -4.08 3.07
CA THR A 164 6.42 -4.02 1.85
C THR A 164 5.10 -4.73 2.08
N HIS A 165 4.01 -3.98 1.91
CA HIS A 165 2.65 -4.50 1.88
C HIS A 165 2.23 -4.67 0.44
N TRP A 166 1.73 -5.87 0.13
CA TRP A 166 1.21 -6.12 -1.18
C TRP A 166 -0.31 -5.89 -1.19
N VAL A 167 -0.75 -4.91 -1.96
CA VAL A 167 -2.16 -4.50 -2.09
C VAL A 167 -2.68 -4.82 -3.48
N THR A 168 -3.88 -5.39 -3.59
CA THR A 168 -4.55 -5.59 -4.88
C THR A 168 -5.51 -4.42 -5.12
N VAL A 169 -5.33 -3.74 -6.25
CA VAL A 169 -6.14 -2.60 -6.66
C VAL A 169 -6.87 -2.94 -7.95
N THR A 170 -8.19 -2.95 -7.92
CA THR A 170 -9.03 -3.14 -9.10
C THR A 170 -9.28 -1.78 -9.76
N VAL A 171 -8.95 -1.67 -11.04
CA VAL A 171 -9.23 -0.50 -11.89
C VAL A 171 -10.27 -0.89 -12.94
N TRP A 172 -11.17 0.04 -13.27
CA TRP A 172 -12.26 -0.19 -14.23
C TRP A 172 -12.26 0.85 -15.35
N ARG A 173 -12.82 0.45 -16.50
CA ARG A 173 -13.09 1.33 -17.66
C ARG A 173 -11.83 2.10 -18.09
N GLU A 174 -11.92 3.42 -18.21
CA GLU A 174 -10.82 4.30 -18.60
C GLU A 174 -9.55 4.10 -17.74
N LEU A 175 -9.70 3.83 -16.43
CA LEU A 175 -8.53 3.57 -15.58
C LEU A 175 -7.85 2.25 -15.94
N ALA A 176 -8.61 1.23 -16.37
CA ALA A 176 -8.06 -0.04 -16.83
C ALA A 176 -7.37 0.11 -18.20
N GLU A 177 -7.98 0.84 -19.12
CA GLU A 177 -7.39 1.16 -20.43
C GLU A 177 -6.06 1.93 -20.26
N ARG A 178 -6.04 2.94 -19.39
CA ARG A 178 -4.82 3.68 -19.03
C ARG A 178 -3.77 2.78 -18.38
N ALA A 179 -4.18 1.71 -17.68
CA ALA A 179 -3.26 0.78 -17.03
C ALA A 179 -2.61 -0.22 -17.99
N GLU A 180 -3.16 -0.44 -19.19
CA GLU A 180 -2.69 -1.46 -20.14
C GLU A 180 -1.20 -1.32 -20.52
N SER A 181 -0.71 -0.09 -20.64
CA SER A 181 0.70 0.17 -20.96
C SER A 181 1.63 0.09 -19.75
N MET A 182 1.11 -0.10 -18.54
CA MET A 182 1.92 -0.16 -17.33
C MET A 182 2.61 -1.51 -17.21
N ARG A 183 3.85 -1.47 -16.76
CA ARG A 183 4.71 -2.65 -16.58
C ARG A 183 5.12 -2.79 -15.12
N LYS A 184 5.66 -3.95 -14.76
CA LYS A 184 6.31 -4.17 -13.47
C LYS A 184 7.27 -3.04 -13.14
N GLY A 185 7.18 -2.54 -11.91
CA GLY A 185 8.00 -1.43 -11.41
C GLY A 185 7.50 -0.03 -11.79
N THR A 186 6.38 0.09 -12.52
CA THR A 186 5.75 1.40 -12.77
C THR A 186 5.31 2.00 -11.42
N PRO A 187 5.82 3.19 -11.03
CA PRO A 187 5.39 3.86 -9.81
C PRO A 187 4.04 4.53 -10.06
N VAL A 188 3.09 4.29 -9.15
CA VAL A 188 1.73 4.82 -9.27
C VAL A 188 1.26 5.42 -7.95
N TYR A 189 0.41 6.43 -8.06
CA TYR A 189 -0.48 6.90 -7.01
C TYR A 189 -1.90 6.44 -7.32
N ILE A 190 -2.61 5.98 -6.28
CA ILE A 190 -3.98 5.51 -6.34
C ILE A 190 -4.79 6.23 -5.28
N GLU A 191 -5.95 6.74 -5.68
CA GLU A 191 -7.05 7.05 -4.78
C GLU A 191 -8.20 6.08 -5.05
N GLY A 192 -8.84 5.58 -3.99
CA GLY A 192 -9.90 4.58 -4.12
C GLY A 192 -10.66 4.31 -2.84
N ALA A 193 -11.41 3.22 -2.84
CA ALA A 193 -12.21 2.76 -1.72
C ALA A 193 -11.89 1.30 -1.39
N LEU A 194 -11.93 0.94 -0.10
CA LEU A 194 -11.82 -0.46 0.31
C LEU A 194 -13.10 -1.21 -0.08
N VAL A 195 -12.95 -2.35 -0.75
CA VAL A 195 -14.06 -3.21 -1.16
C VAL A 195 -13.83 -4.65 -0.72
N ASN A 196 -14.93 -5.36 -0.51
CA ASN A 196 -14.94 -6.77 -0.12
C ASN A 196 -15.40 -7.62 -1.30
N ASP A 197 -14.48 -8.40 -1.86
CA ASP A 197 -14.77 -9.32 -2.94
C ASP A 197 -15.05 -10.71 -2.37
N SER A 198 -16.29 -11.18 -2.54
CA SER A 198 -16.73 -12.48 -2.04
C SER A 198 -16.82 -13.50 -3.18
N TRP A 199 -16.13 -14.62 -3.03
CA TRP A 199 -16.08 -15.69 -4.03
C TRP A 199 -16.12 -17.05 -3.34
N THR A 200 -16.51 -18.09 -4.08
CA THR A 200 -16.53 -19.47 -3.56
C THR A 200 -15.31 -20.20 -4.09
N ASP A 201 -14.55 -20.84 -3.20
CA ASP A 201 -13.40 -21.63 -3.62
C ASP A 201 -13.80 -23.00 -4.20
N LYS A 202 -12.81 -23.74 -4.70
CA LYS A 202 -13.02 -25.04 -5.37
C LYS A 202 -13.63 -26.10 -4.44
N GLU A 203 -13.55 -25.90 -3.14
CA GLU A 203 -14.08 -26.79 -2.11
C GLU A 203 -15.48 -26.36 -1.65
N GLY A 204 -16.06 -25.32 -2.26
CA GLY A 204 -17.37 -24.79 -1.92
C GLY A 204 -17.36 -23.81 -0.75
N ASN A 205 -16.20 -23.41 -0.23
CA ASN A 205 -16.13 -22.49 0.90
C ASN A 205 -16.25 -21.04 0.44
N LYS A 206 -17.11 -20.26 1.10
CA LYS A 206 -17.22 -18.81 0.86
C LYS A 206 -15.97 -18.10 1.40
N ARG A 207 -15.25 -17.43 0.52
CA ARG A 207 -14.09 -16.59 0.81
C ARG A 207 -14.44 -15.12 0.61
N ASN A 208 -13.79 -14.25 1.38
CA ASN A 208 -13.93 -12.80 1.25
C ASN A 208 -12.55 -12.16 1.36
N THR A 209 -12.17 -11.43 0.31
CA THR A 209 -10.89 -10.75 0.20
C THR A 209 -11.12 -9.25 0.19
N GLN A 210 -10.35 -8.51 1.00
CA GLN A 210 -10.33 -7.05 0.93
C GLN A 210 -9.39 -6.60 -0.20
N LYS A 211 -9.92 -5.80 -1.11
CA LYS A 211 -9.21 -5.14 -2.21
C LYS A 211 -9.47 -3.63 -2.15
N VAL A 212 -8.78 -2.88 -3.00
CA VAL A 212 -9.07 -1.45 -3.22
C VAL A 212 -9.66 -1.29 -4.62
N GLU A 213 -10.80 -0.63 -4.74
CA GLU A 213 -11.33 -0.19 -6.04
C GLU A 213 -10.88 1.25 -6.28
N ALA A 214 -10.15 1.49 -7.36
CA ALA A 214 -9.60 2.81 -7.67
C ALA A 214 -10.66 3.73 -8.30
N CYS A 215 -10.69 4.98 -7.84
CA CYS A 215 -11.42 6.07 -8.49
C CYS A 215 -10.49 7.07 -9.19
N ASP A 216 -9.21 7.13 -8.80
CA ASP A 216 -8.17 7.84 -9.55
C ASP A 216 -6.87 7.02 -9.59
N LEU A 217 -6.14 7.16 -10.69
CA LEU A 217 -4.84 6.54 -10.93
C LEU A 217 -3.92 7.52 -11.64
N GLN A 218 -2.74 7.72 -11.08
CA GLN A 218 -1.69 8.57 -11.65
C GLN A 218 -0.36 7.82 -11.72
N VAL A 219 0.27 7.82 -12.88
CA VAL A 219 1.66 7.34 -13.00
C VAL A 219 2.57 8.42 -12.46
N LEU A 220 3.46 8.06 -11.53
CA LEU A 220 4.40 8.99 -10.95
C LEU A 220 5.63 9.11 -11.84
N GLN A 221 6.07 10.33 -12.13
CA GLN A 221 7.34 10.51 -12.81
C GLN A 221 8.47 10.14 -11.87
N ARG A 222 9.40 9.30 -12.35
CA ARG A 222 10.68 9.16 -11.68
C ARG A 222 11.43 10.46 -11.91
N PHE A 223 11.61 11.25 -10.87
CA PHE A 223 12.63 12.30 -10.91
C PHE A 223 13.97 11.61 -11.01
N SER A 224 14.48 11.46 -12.23
CA SER A 224 15.87 11.07 -12.44
C SER A 224 16.72 12.12 -11.74
N LYS A 225 17.34 11.74 -10.62
CA LYS A 225 18.47 12.49 -10.07
C LYS A 225 19.43 12.68 -11.26
N PRO A 226 19.80 13.91 -11.64
CA PRO A 226 20.70 14.10 -12.77
C PRO A 226 21.92 13.24 -12.51
N ALA A 227 22.13 12.26 -13.39
CA ALA A 227 23.34 11.47 -13.36
C ALA A 227 24.49 12.46 -13.47
N ASP A 228 25.47 12.36 -12.56
CA ASP A 228 26.75 13.04 -12.72
C ASP A 228 27.27 12.72 -14.12
N SER A 229 27.07 13.67 -15.03
CA SER A 229 27.63 13.63 -16.37
C SER A 229 29.13 13.72 -16.19
N LYS A 230 29.80 12.57 -16.13
CA LYS A 230 31.23 12.51 -16.40
C LYS A 230 31.46 13.22 -17.74
N PRO A 231 32.27 14.29 -17.78
CA PRO A 231 32.53 14.98 -19.04
C PRO A 231 33.33 14.03 -19.94
N SER A 232 32.70 13.60 -21.03
CA SER A 232 33.36 12.85 -22.10
C SER A 232 34.19 13.81 -22.95
N GLY A 233 35.51 13.60 -22.93
CA GLY A 233 36.49 13.87 -23.98
C GLY A 233 36.32 15.11 -24.86
N SER A 234 37.13 16.14 -24.59
CA SER A 234 37.55 17.08 -25.65
C SER A 234 38.58 16.37 -26.55
N ALA A 235 38.14 15.99 -27.75
CA ALA A 235 39.03 15.61 -28.84
C ALA A 235 39.94 16.79 -29.20
N ARG A 236 41.25 16.57 -29.16
CA ARG A 236 42.26 17.52 -29.64
C ARG A 236 42.77 17.01 -30.99
N PRO A 237 42.78 17.82 -32.06
CA PRO A 237 43.27 17.38 -33.37
C PRO A 237 44.80 17.29 -33.38
N GLU A 238 45.28 16.24 -34.02
CA GLU A 238 46.68 15.90 -34.22
C GLU A 238 47.32 16.82 -35.27
N VAL A 239 48.35 17.58 -34.90
CA VAL A 239 49.17 18.36 -35.84
C VAL A 239 50.53 17.68 -35.95
N VAL A 240 50.79 17.11 -37.12
CA VAL A 240 52.07 16.54 -37.51
C VAL A 240 53.11 17.67 -37.64
N ARG A 241 54.21 17.60 -36.89
CA ARG A 241 55.44 18.35 -37.18
C ARG A 241 56.66 17.47 -37.00
N SER A 242 57.39 17.31 -38.09
CA SER A 242 58.72 16.71 -38.16
C SER A 242 59.81 17.65 -37.64
N ALA A 243 60.82 16.99 -37.06
CA ALA A 243 62.25 17.29 -37.06
C ALA A 243 62.87 18.28 -36.05
N ALA A 244 63.92 17.74 -35.43
CA ALA A 244 65.21 18.33 -35.06
C ALA A 244 65.51 18.58 -33.57
N SER A 245 66.39 17.69 -33.09
CA SER A 245 67.67 17.94 -32.38
C SER A 245 67.72 18.21 -30.87
N GLN A 246 68.38 17.24 -30.22
CA GLN A 246 69.50 17.35 -29.28
C GLN A 246 69.23 17.60 -27.79
N GLY A 247 69.85 16.72 -26.97
CA GLY A 247 70.21 16.97 -25.58
C GLY A 247 69.68 15.95 -24.58
N ALA A 248 70.17 14.71 -24.62
CA ALA A 248 69.96 13.72 -23.55
C ALA A 248 71.23 13.63 -22.70
N GLU A 249 71.10 13.93 -21.40
CA GLU A 249 72.10 13.63 -20.38
C GLU A 249 71.42 12.88 -19.23
N GLY A 250 71.87 11.64 -19.00
CA GLY A 250 71.78 10.95 -17.70
C GLY A 250 70.49 10.24 -17.31
N ALA A 251 70.27 9.03 -17.85
CA ALA A 251 69.69 7.91 -17.08
C ALA A 251 70.83 7.27 -16.25
N ALA A 252 70.63 6.62 -15.09
CA ALA A 252 69.85 5.41 -14.83
C ALA A 252 70.10 4.99 -13.33
N PRO A 253 69.78 3.77 -12.87
CA PRO A 253 68.58 2.92 -12.94
C PRO A 253 68.09 2.68 -11.47
N SER A 254 67.12 1.86 -11.08
CA SER A 254 66.80 0.50 -11.52
C SER A 254 65.45 0.04 -10.95
N ASP A 255 64.88 -0.89 -11.70
CA ASP A 255 63.79 -1.80 -11.41
C ASP A 255 63.94 -2.56 -10.09
N GLU A 256 62.80 -3.05 -9.59
CA GLU A 256 62.58 -4.42 -9.08
C GLU A 256 61.40 -4.34 -8.08
N ASP A 257 60.20 -4.62 -8.56
CA ASP A 257 59.58 -5.95 -8.55
C ASP A 257 59.03 -6.35 -7.18
N MET A 258 57.73 -6.68 -7.21
CA MET A 258 56.97 -7.30 -6.14
C MET A 258 57.66 -8.56 -5.63
N PRO A 259 57.31 -9.00 -4.42
CA PRO A 259 56.54 -10.24 -4.42
C PRO A 259 55.36 -10.28 -3.42
N PHE A 260 54.26 -10.80 -3.96
CA PHE A 260 53.25 -11.74 -3.43
C PHE A 260 52.78 -11.63 -1.97
#